data_AF-A0A7V2WM27-F1
#
_entry.id   AF-A0A7V2WM27-F1
#
_cell.length_a   1.000
_cell.length_b   1.000
_cell.length_c   1.000
_cell.angle_alpha   90.00
_cell.angle_beta   90.00
_cell.angle_gamma   90.00
#
_symmetry.space_group_name_H-M   'P 1'
#
loop_
_entity.id
_entity.type
_entity.pdbx_description
1 polymer ?
#
loop_
_entity_poly.entity_id
_entity_poly.type
_entity_poly.pdbx_seq_one_letter_code
_entity_poly.pdbx_strand_id
1 'polypeptide(L)'
;MAVMITDICINCAACIDECPVEAIVDEDDNPTGEDIYYVYADKCVECVGYHDTPACAEACPTEGCIVWTDCVEGMPCREDIPAEARANHTPVIED
;
A
#
# COMPACT_ATOMS: atom_id res chain seq x y z
N MET A 1 -5.31 -8.03 3.83
CA MET A 1 -4.34 -6.95 3.59
C MET A 1 -5.03 -5.74 2.96
N ALA A 2 -4.27 -4.83 2.37
CA ALA A 2 -4.77 -3.62 1.75
C ALA A 2 -3.94 -3.37 0.49
N VAL A 3 -3.07 -2.35 0.49
CA VAL A 3 -1.94 -2.28 -0.43
C VAL A 3 -0.69 -2.88 0.23
N MET A 4 0.31 -3.24 -0.56
CA MET A 4 1.62 -3.72 -0.12
C MET A 4 2.72 -2.98 -0.87
N ILE A 5 3.83 -2.68 -0.19
CA ILE A 5 5.05 -2.15 -0.79
C ILE A 5 5.96 -3.32 -1.15
N THR A 6 6.46 -3.36 -2.37
CA THR A 6 7.28 -4.45 -2.91
C THR A 6 8.78 -4.20 -2.70
N ASP A 7 9.60 -5.16 -3.09
CA ASP A 7 11.06 -5.15 -2.95
C ASP A 7 11.79 -4.14 -3.84
N ILE A 8 11.07 -3.46 -4.74
CA ILE A 8 11.61 -2.36 -5.55
C ILE A 8 11.51 -0.99 -4.86
N CYS A 9 11.07 -0.95 -3.60
CA CYS A 9 11.12 0.26 -2.78
C CYS A 9 12.54 0.84 -2.72
N ILE A 10 12.64 2.17 -2.70
CA ILE A 10 13.91 2.91 -2.68
C ILE A 10 14.07 3.79 -1.43
N ASN A 11 13.25 3.56 -0.40
CA ASN A 11 13.28 4.25 0.90
C ASN A 11 13.27 5.79 0.79
N CYS A 12 12.48 6.33 -0.15
CA CYS A 12 12.48 7.76 -0.47
C CYS A 12 11.56 8.63 0.40
N ALA A 13 10.85 8.03 1.37
CA ALA A 13 9.87 8.68 2.24
C ALA A 13 8.62 9.27 1.55
N ALA A 14 8.44 9.14 0.22
CA ALA A 14 7.33 9.79 -0.48
C ALA A 14 5.94 9.26 -0.10
N CYS A 15 5.82 8.00 0.35
CA CYS A 15 4.52 7.38 0.62
C CYS A 15 4.05 7.48 2.08
N ILE A 16 4.97 7.69 3.04
CA ILE A 16 4.67 7.55 4.47
C ILE A 16 3.74 8.67 4.97
N ASP A 17 4.03 9.91 4.59
CA ASP A 17 3.26 11.09 5.01
C ASP A 17 1.90 11.19 4.30
N GLU A 18 1.72 10.46 3.21
CA GLU A 18 0.49 10.46 2.40
C GLU A 18 -0.56 9.47 2.92
N CYS A 19 -0.19 8.57 3.85
CA CYS A 19 -1.14 7.60 4.41
C CYS A 19 -2.08 8.27 5.42
N PRO A 20 -3.39 8.37 5.16
CA PRO A 20 -4.31 9.11 6.03
C PRO A 20 -4.58 8.45 7.40
N VAL A 21 -4.11 7.22 7.57
CA VAL A 21 -4.33 6.39 8.76
C VAL A 21 -3.02 5.85 9.35
N GLU A 22 -1.87 6.40 8.94
CA GLU A 22 -0.54 6.07 9.48
C GLU A 22 -0.27 4.55 9.48
N ALA A 23 -0.66 3.87 8.39
CA ALA A 23 -0.46 2.43 8.23
C ALA A 23 0.94 2.06 7.73
N ILE A 24 1.71 3.04 7.23
CA ILE A 24 3.04 2.82 6.64
C ILE A 24 4.11 3.16 7.68
N VAL A 25 5.14 2.32 7.76
CA VAL A 25 6.37 2.58 8.53
C VAL A 25 7.58 2.45 7.60
N ASP A 26 8.68 3.09 8.00
CA ASP A 26 9.95 3.02 7.28
C ASP A 26 10.66 1.67 7.49
N GLU A 27 11.84 1.53 6.89
CA GLU A 27 12.66 0.33 6.96
C GLU A 27 13.19 0.03 8.38
N ASP A 28 13.40 1.06 9.21
CA ASP A 28 13.90 0.91 10.58
C ASP A 28 12.82 0.32 11.50
N ASP A 29 11.56 0.64 11.25
CA ASP A 29 10.39 0.15 11.99
C ASP A 29 9.66 -1.02 11.30
N ASN A 30 10.20 -1.55 10.19
CA ASN A 30 9.62 -2.67 9.46
C ASN A 30 9.67 -3.97 10.32
N PRO A 31 8.52 -4.58 10.69
CA PRO A 31 8.47 -5.75 11.55
C PRO A 31 9.01 -7.04 10.90
N THR A 32 9.20 -7.08 9.58
CA THR A 32 9.83 -8.22 8.89
C THR A 32 11.35 -8.14 8.90
N GLY A 33 11.91 -6.96 9.20
CA GLY A 33 13.34 -6.67 9.12
C GLY A 33 13.87 -6.53 7.68
N GLU A 34 12.98 -6.34 6.70
CA GLU A 34 13.35 -6.06 5.32
C GLU A 34 13.70 -4.58 5.12
N ASP A 35 14.65 -4.31 4.21
CA ASP A 35 15.14 -2.96 3.89
C ASP A 35 14.22 -2.24 2.90
N ILE A 36 12.92 -2.24 3.21
CA ILE A 36 11.85 -1.58 2.47
C ILE A 36 10.81 -1.04 3.45
N TYR A 37 10.00 -0.09 2.99
CA TYR A 37 8.87 0.41 3.78
C TYR A 37 7.79 -0.67 3.93
N TYR A 38 7.05 -0.64 5.03
CA TYR A 38 6.07 -1.66 5.37
C TYR A 38 4.67 -1.10 5.59
N VAL A 39 3.66 -1.80 5.08
CA VAL A 39 2.24 -1.46 5.29
C VAL A 39 1.63 -2.42 6.32
N TYR A 40 1.18 -1.89 7.45
CA TYR A 40 0.33 -2.62 8.39
C TYR A 40 -1.04 -2.87 7.75
N ALA A 41 -1.21 -4.08 7.25
CA ALA A 41 -2.44 -4.58 6.61
C ALA A 41 -3.70 -4.38 7.47
N ASP A 42 -3.58 -4.47 8.79
CA ASP A 42 -4.63 -4.31 9.78
C ASP A 42 -4.90 -2.84 10.16
N LYS A 43 -4.18 -1.88 9.57
CA LYS A 43 -4.45 -0.45 9.69
C LYS A 43 -4.87 0.18 8.37
N CYS A 44 -4.33 -0.32 7.27
CA CYS A 44 -4.56 0.28 5.97
C CYS A 44 -6.01 0.10 5.51
N VAL A 45 -6.60 1.19 5.05
CA VAL A 45 -8.02 1.28 4.62
C VAL A 45 -8.17 1.48 3.12
N GLU A 46 -7.10 1.27 2.34
CA GLU A 46 -7.06 1.51 0.88
C GLU A 46 -7.48 2.94 0.47
N CYS A 47 -7.31 3.88 1.40
CA CYS A 47 -7.84 5.25 1.33
C CYS A 47 -9.36 5.36 1.14
N VAL A 48 -10.14 4.30 1.40
CA VAL A 48 -11.60 4.35 1.38
C VAL A 48 -12.09 5.42 2.35
N GLY A 49 -12.87 6.38 1.83
CA GLY A 49 -13.37 7.52 2.61
C GLY A 49 -12.41 8.71 2.74
N TYR A 50 -11.21 8.63 2.15
CA TYR A 50 -10.19 9.69 2.17
C TYR A 50 -9.83 10.17 0.77
N HIS A 51 -9.51 9.25 -0.15
CA HIS A 51 -9.08 9.55 -1.53
C HIS A 51 -9.72 8.59 -2.52
N ASP A 52 -9.80 8.97 -3.79
CA ASP A 52 -10.34 8.13 -4.86
C ASP A 52 -9.38 7.00 -5.26
N THR A 53 -8.10 7.13 -4.94
CA THR A 53 -7.03 6.14 -5.17
C THR A 53 -6.09 6.14 -3.95
N PRO A 54 -5.36 5.05 -3.63
CA PRO A 54 -4.38 5.08 -2.55
C PRO A 54 -3.29 6.17 -2.78
N ALA A 55 -3.31 7.21 -1.95
CA ALA A 55 -2.41 8.36 -2.08
C ALA A 55 -0.92 7.97 -1.99
N CYS A 56 -0.59 6.97 -1.18
CA CYS A 56 0.75 6.39 -1.11
C CYS A 56 1.26 5.90 -2.48
N ALA A 57 0.38 5.35 -3.32
CA ALA A 57 0.74 4.82 -4.63
C ALA A 57 0.91 5.95 -5.65
N GLU A 58 0.06 6.98 -5.60
CA GLU A 58 0.20 8.17 -6.45
C GLU A 58 1.49 8.96 -6.13
N ALA A 59 1.91 8.99 -4.87
CA ALA A 59 3.13 9.66 -4.45
C ALA A 59 4.40 8.84 -4.67
N CYS A 60 4.28 7.52 -4.87
CA CYS A 60 5.46 6.65 -5.01
C CYS A 60 6.17 6.94 -6.34
N PRO A 61 7.46 7.34 -6.34
CA PRO A 61 8.20 7.63 -7.56
C PRO A 61 8.67 6.37 -8.31
N THR A 62 8.46 5.18 -7.72
CA THR A 62 8.83 3.90 -8.31
C THR A 62 7.58 3.20 -8.82
N GLU A 63 7.43 3.16 -10.14
CA GLU A 63 6.32 2.49 -10.82
C GLU A 63 6.22 1.01 -10.39
N GLY A 64 5.00 0.53 -10.14
CA GLY A 64 4.75 -0.84 -9.70
C GLY A 64 5.21 -1.18 -8.27
N CYS A 65 5.71 -0.21 -7.51
CA CYS A 65 6.20 -0.45 -6.15
C CYS A 65 5.06 -0.74 -5.16
N ILE A 66 3.90 -0.10 -5.35
CA ILE A 66 2.72 -0.31 -4.50
C ILE A 66 1.69 -1.11 -5.26
N VAL A 67 1.31 -2.25 -4.70
CA VAL A 67 0.45 -3.25 -5.35
C VAL A 67 -0.77 -3.58 -4.51
N TRP A 68 -1.82 -4.06 -5.16
CA TRP A 68 -2.98 -4.61 -4.48
C TRP A 68 -2.66 -5.95 -3.80
N THR A 69 -3.31 -6.24 -2.68
CA THR A 69 -3.26 -7.55 -2.02
C THR A 69 -4.61 -7.86 -1.38
N ASP A 70 -4.78 -9.02 -0.73
CA ASP A 70 -6.06 -9.48 -0.16
C ASP A 70 -6.66 -8.43 0.78
N CYS A 71 -7.96 -8.44 1.08
CA CYS A 71 -8.54 -7.56 2.10
C CYS A 71 -8.29 -8.12 3.53
N VAL A 72 -8.22 -7.28 4.57
CA VAL A 72 -8.28 -7.77 5.97
C VAL A 72 -9.74 -7.79 6.42
N GLU A 73 -10.18 -8.90 7.02
CA GLU A 73 -11.52 -9.02 7.57
C GLU A 73 -11.79 -7.91 8.59
N GLY A 74 -12.87 -7.15 8.38
CA GLY A 74 -13.28 -6.05 9.25
C GLY A 74 -12.61 -4.70 8.96
N MET A 75 -11.67 -4.63 8.01
CA MET A 75 -11.10 -3.36 7.53
C MET A 75 -11.83 -2.85 6.29
N PRO A 76 -11.99 -1.52 6.12
CA PRO A 76 -12.46 -0.95 4.86
C PRO A 76 -11.56 -1.36 3.70
N CYS A 77 -12.16 -1.79 2.60
CA CYS A 77 -11.48 -2.13 1.37
C CYS A 77 -12.31 -1.68 0.17
N ARG A 78 -11.63 -1.46 -0.95
CA ARG A 78 -12.24 -1.09 -2.21
C ARG A 78 -12.93 -2.30 -2.85
N GLU A 79 -14.22 -2.16 -3.09
CA GLU A 79 -15.07 -3.18 -3.71
C GLU A 79 -14.90 -3.24 -5.23
N ASP A 80 -14.38 -2.17 -5.83
CA ASP A 80 -14.15 -2.02 -7.27
C ASP A 80 -12.84 -2.66 -7.74
N ILE A 81 -11.99 -3.15 -6.83
CA ILE A 81 -10.75 -3.85 -7.16
C ILE A 81 -11.02 -5.35 -7.34
N PRO A 82 -10.80 -5.92 -8.55
CA PRO A 82 -11.04 -7.33 -8.81
C PRO A 82 -10.16 -8.24 -7.95
N ALA A 83 -10.68 -9.41 -7.56
CA ALA A 83 -9.91 -10.43 -6.85
C ALA A 83 -8.64 -10.87 -7.62
N GLU A 84 -8.69 -10.85 -8.95
CA GLU A 84 -7.54 -11.15 -9.81
C GLU A 84 -6.41 -10.12 -9.65
N ALA A 85 -6.73 -8.82 -9.56
CA ALA A 85 -5.74 -7.78 -9.35
C ALA A 85 -5.02 -7.94 -8.00
N ARG A 86 -5.76 -8.34 -6.96
CA ARG A 86 -5.21 -8.66 -5.63
C ARG A 86 -4.33 -9.90 -5.66
N ALA A 87 -4.81 -10.98 -6.31
CA ALA A 87 -4.05 -12.24 -6.41
C ALA A 87 -2.75 -12.08 -7.23
N ASN A 88 -2.80 -11.26 -8.27
CA ASN A 88 -1.67 -11.01 -9.15
C ASN A 88 -0.71 -9.92 -8.63
N HIS A 89 -1.03 -9.28 -7.51
CA HIS A 89 -0.28 -8.13 -7.01
C HIS A 89 -0.12 -7.06 -8.09
N THR A 90 -1.21 -6.76 -8.78
CA THR A 90 -1.24 -5.74 -9.82
C THR A 90 -0.90 -4.37 -9.19
N PRO A 91 -0.08 -3.53 -9.85
CA PRO A 91 0.17 -2.17 -9.42
C PRO A 91 -1.12 -1.41 -9.12
N VAL A 92 -1.09 -0.60 -8.06
CA VAL A 92 -2.21 0.29 -7.72
C VAL A 92 -2.40 1.37 -8.78
N ILE A 93 -1.30 1.89 -9.30
CA ILE A 93 -1.26 2.83 -10.42
C ILE A 93 -0.62 2.09 -11.60
N GLU A 94 -1.37 2.02 -12.69
CA GLU A 94 -0.91 1.55 -14.00
C GLU A 94 -0.81 2.80 -14.90
N ASP A 95 0.40 3.19 -15.31
CA ASP A 95 0.58 4.27 -16.31
C ASP A 95 0.20 3.82 -17.72
#